data_AF-A0A182JRU5-F1
#
_entry.id   AF-A0A182JRU5-F1
#
_cell.length_a   1.000
_cell.length_b   1.000
_cell.length_c   1.000
_cell.angle_alpha   90.00
_cell.angle_beta   90.00
_cell.angle_gamma   90.00
#
_symmetry.space_group_name_H-M   'P 1'
#
loop_
_entity.id
_entity.type
_entity.pdbx_description
1 polymer ?
#
loop_
_entity_poly.entity_id
_entity_poly.type
_entity_poly.pdbx_seq_one_letter_code
_entity_poly.pdbx_strand_id
1 'polypeptide(L)'
;MNNEELVLSNESGFQGDWKSIYHRDALIWASHEYDTDSIMKPLAELVICFSSKFNLSPTIEFTTIDTLELLLVRAFQNWMQSATPFPESVEQQKAAFLRQLPIYTVAVFDIVAKYTNLGSKLELAAVKRAAKVNGSTANMLTVEFEVIKILDSELRSSLLLGAFERFSKQYLLPLNVESKENIGSIGIKLLRVALAERALVYDSLKTAMKDKECFRRFKSNKLILAGAVIITLLYLIPATRHSNVILNQVVVPLAEDCCVQAKNLIYLRDAILRVVGGH
;
A
#
# COMPACT_ATOMS: atom_id res chain seq x y z
N MET A 1 19.64 15.47 -5.23
CA MET A 1 18.30 15.51 -5.85
C MET A 1 17.36 14.86 -4.85
N ASN A 2 16.33 15.59 -4.40
CA ASN A 2 15.38 15.11 -3.41
C ASN A 2 14.49 14.03 -4.04
N ASN A 3 14.76 12.77 -3.74
CA ASN A 3 13.96 11.62 -4.20
C ASN A 3 12.62 11.47 -3.43
N GLU A 4 12.24 12.47 -2.64
CA GLU A 4 10.96 12.55 -1.91
C GLU A 4 9.82 13.18 -2.75
N GLU A 5 10.05 13.53 -4.02
CA GLU A 5 9.03 14.20 -4.83
C GLU A 5 7.92 13.23 -5.24
N LEU A 6 6.86 13.19 -4.43
CA LEU A 6 5.51 12.86 -4.88
C LEU A 6 5.16 13.76 -6.08
N VAL A 7 4.51 13.20 -7.09
CA VAL A 7 4.14 13.95 -8.29
C VAL A 7 2.88 14.75 -8.00
N LEU A 8 3.01 15.80 -7.18
CA LEU A 8 1.93 16.71 -6.79
C LEU A 8 1.76 17.89 -7.78
N SER A 9 2.26 17.78 -9.01
CA SER A 9 2.08 18.82 -10.03
C SER A 9 0.63 18.94 -10.51
N ASN A 10 0.20 20.17 -10.80
CA ASN A 10 -1.16 20.49 -11.26
C ASN A 10 -1.48 20.01 -12.69
N GLU A 11 -0.52 19.42 -13.40
CA GLU A 11 -0.61 19.15 -14.85
C GLU A 11 -1.11 17.74 -15.22
N SER A 12 -1.45 16.88 -14.26
CA SER A 12 -2.00 15.55 -14.58
C SER A 12 -3.48 15.65 -14.93
N GLY A 13 -3.78 15.75 -16.23
CA GLY A 13 -5.12 15.71 -16.81
C GLY A 13 -5.86 14.42 -16.41
N PHE A 14 -6.80 14.53 -15.48
CA PHE A 14 -7.67 13.44 -15.05
C PHE A 14 -8.82 13.26 -16.06
N GLN A 15 -8.59 12.51 -17.14
CA GLN A 15 -9.63 12.13 -18.10
C GLN A 15 -10.00 10.64 -17.89
N GLY A 16 -11.26 10.37 -17.50
CA GLY A 16 -11.83 9.02 -17.37
C GLY A 16 -12.39 8.65 -15.98
N ASP A 17 -13.14 7.53 -15.90
CA ASP A 17 -13.59 6.93 -14.63
C ASP A 17 -12.43 6.27 -13.89
N TRP A 18 -11.63 7.12 -13.25
CA TRP A 18 -10.47 6.72 -12.46
C TRP A 18 -10.82 5.86 -11.24
N LYS A 19 -12.09 5.86 -10.77
CA LYS A 19 -12.52 5.06 -9.61
C LYS A 19 -12.69 3.58 -9.97
N SER A 20 -12.91 3.27 -11.25
CA SER A 20 -13.11 1.90 -11.73
C SER A 20 -11.98 0.93 -11.36
N ILE A 21 -10.71 1.37 -11.41
CA ILE A 21 -9.56 0.54 -11.04
C ILE A 21 -9.53 0.22 -9.54
N TYR A 22 -9.94 1.17 -8.70
CA TYR A 22 -10.03 0.99 -7.25
C TYR A 22 -11.17 0.08 -6.86
N HIS A 23 -12.32 0.21 -7.52
CA HIS A 23 -13.45 -0.70 -7.30
C HIS A 23 -13.12 -2.12 -7.72
N ARG A 24 -12.48 -2.30 -8.88
CA ARG A 24 -12.01 -3.61 -9.32
C ARG A 24 -11.02 -4.21 -8.33
N ASP A 25 -10.07 -3.41 -7.86
CA ASP A 25 -9.10 -3.83 -6.85
C ASP A 25 -9.78 -4.27 -5.55
N ALA A 26 -10.65 -3.44 -4.99
CA ALA A 26 -11.36 -3.77 -3.75
C ALA A 26 -12.21 -5.04 -3.89
N LEU A 27 -12.86 -5.25 -5.05
CA LEU A 27 -13.62 -6.47 -5.33
C LEU A 27 -12.73 -7.71 -5.40
N ILE A 28 -11.57 -7.60 -6.06
CA ILE A 28 -10.53 -8.63 -6.07
C ILE A 28 -10.17 -8.93 -4.61
N TRP A 29 -9.60 -7.99 -3.85
CA TRP A 29 -9.16 -8.25 -2.47
C TRP A 29 -10.27 -8.76 -1.55
N ALA A 30 -11.51 -8.28 -1.68
CA ALA A 30 -12.62 -8.74 -0.88
C ALA A 30 -13.06 -10.17 -1.18
N SER A 31 -12.87 -10.66 -2.42
CA SER A 31 -13.18 -12.04 -2.78
C SER A 31 -12.13 -13.05 -2.32
N HIS A 32 -11.00 -12.61 -1.77
CA HIS A 32 -9.98 -13.50 -1.23
C HIS A 32 -10.26 -13.78 0.25
N GLU A 33 -10.12 -15.03 0.64
CA GLU A 33 -10.24 -15.46 2.04
C GLU A 33 -8.93 -15.28 2.82
N TYR A 34 -7.80 -15.12 2.13
CA TYR A 34 -6.49 -15.00 2.75
C TYR A 34 -6.28 -13.61 3.35
N ASP A 35 -6.14 -13.56 4.67
CA ASP A 35 -5.80 -12.34 5.40
C ASP A 35 -4.28 -12.14 5.42
N THR A 36 -3.80 -11.15 4.67
CA THR A 36 -2.37 -10.77 4.62
C THR A 36 -1.93 -9.96 5.84
N ASP A 37 -2.84 -9.52 6.71
CA ASP A 37 -2.51 -8.60 7.81
C ASP A 37 -1.36 -9.06 8.71
N SER A 38 -1.29 -10.36 8.99
CA SER A 38 -0.24 -10.95 9.83
C SER A 38 1.18 -10.81 9.26
N ILE A 39 1.33 -10.65 7.94
CA ILE A 39 2.62 -10.54 7.25
C ILE A 39 2.88 -9.14 6.69
N MET A 40 1.84 -8.30 6.53
CA MET A 40 2.01 -6.96 5.94
C MET A 40 2.92 -6.04 6.73
N LYS A 41 2.87 -6.08 8.08
CA LYS A 41 3.75 -5.26 8.91
C LYS A 41 5.24 -5.54 8.67
N PRO A 42 5.75 -6.76 8.90
CA PRO A 42 7.17 -7.05 8.67
C PRO A 42 7.58 -6.87 7.20
N LEU A 43 6.67 -7.13 6.25
CA LEU A 43 6.92 -6.91 4.83
C LEU A 43 7.09 -5.42 4.49
N ALA A 44 6.17 -4.58 4.96
CA ALA A 44 6.22 -3.14 4.75
C ALA A 44 7.48 -2.54 5.39
N GLU A 45 7.80 -2.92 6.63
CA GLU A 45 9.01 -2.47 7.33
C GLU A 45 10.30 -2.84 6.58
N LEU A 46 10.36 -4.06 6.02
CA LEU A 46 11.48 -4.51 5.20
C LEU A 46 11.65 -3.64 3.94
N VAL A 47 10.55 -3.39 3.22
CA VAL A 47 10.55 -2.58 2.00
C VAL A 47 10.89 -1.11 2.30
N ILE A 48 10.38 -0.55 3.40
CA ILE A 48 10.72 0.80 3.87
C ILE A 48 12.22 0.90 4.19
N CYS A 49 12.77 -0.12 4.87
CA CYS A 49 14.19 -0.20 5.18
C CYS A 49 15.05 -0.22 3.90
N PHE A 50 14.66 -1.02 2.90
CA PHE A 50 15.39 -1.06 1.63
C PHE A 50 15.25 0.24 0.86
N SER A 51 14.04 0.80 0.80
CA SER A 51 13.79 2.07 0.10
C SER A 51 14.62 3.19 0.70
N SER A 52 14.75 3.24 2.02
CA SER A 52 15.65 4.18 2.71
C SER A 52 17.13 3.89 2.40
N LYS A 53 17.57 2.63 2.49
CA LYS A 53 18.96 2.23 2.29
C LYS A 53 19.46 2.48 0.86
N PHE A 54 18.60 2.29 -0.13
CA PHE A 54 18.91 2.45 -1.55
C PHE A 54 18.38 3.77 -2.14
N ASN A 55 17.86 4.67 -1.29
CA ASN A 55 17.31 5.97 -1.68
C ASN A 55 16.29 5.88 -2.82
N LEU A 56 15.37 4.92 -2.72
CA LEU A 56 14.32 4.67 -3.70
C LEU A 56 13.19 5.68 -3.53
N SER A 57 12.55 6.03 -4.65
CA SER A 57 11.37 6.91 -4.64
C SER A 57 10.18 6.25 -3.93
N PRO A 58 9.25 7.04 -3.36
CA PRO A 58 7.99 6.52 -2.82
C PRO A 58 7.21 5.67 -3.83
N THR A 59 7.27 6.01 -5.13
CA THR A 59 6.64 5.23 -6.19
C THR A 59 7.17 3.80 -6.23
N ILE A 60 8.49 3.61 -6.19
CA ILE A 60 9.10 2.28 -6.17
C ILE A 60 8.76 1.56 -4.85
N GLU A 61 8.83 2.27 -3.71
CA GLU A 61 8.52 1.72 -2.39
C GLU A 61 7.10 1.15 -2.33
N PHE A 62 6.07 1.99 -2.52
CA PHE A 62 4.67 1.56 -2.37
C PHE A 62 4.25 0.57 -3.46
N THR A 63 4.78 0.70 -4.69
CA THR A 63 4.52 -0.29 -5.75
C THR A 63 5.13 -1.65 -5.40
N THR A 64 6.30 -1.67 -4.78
CA THR A 64 6.92 -2.92 -4.29
C THR A 64 6.06 -3.57 -3.20
N ILE A 65 5.53 -2.81 -2.24
CA ILE A 65 4.67 -3.36 -1.19
C ILE A 65 3.38 -3.93 -1.78
N ASP A 66 2.68 -3.19 -2.63
CA ASP A 66 1.45 -3.64 -3.29
C ASP A 66 1.70 -4.90 -4.15
N THR A 67 2.85 -4.97 -4.83
CA THR A 67 3.21 -6.12 -5.68
C THR A 67 3.55 -7.35 -4.84
N LEU A 68 4.24 -7.19 -3.70
CA LEU A 68 4.54 -8.30 -2.79
C LEU A 68 3.27 -8.83 -2.11
N GLU A 69 2.35 -7.94 -1.73
CA GLU A 69 1.05 -8.36 -1.20
C GLU A 69 0.27 -9.16 -2.25
N LEU A 70 0.25 -8.68 -3.50
CA LEU A 70 -0.40 -9.41 -4.61
C LEU A 70 0.26 -10.77 -4.86
N LEU A 71 1.59 -10.83 -4.82
CA LEU A 71 2.34 -12.08 -4.97
C LEU A 71 1.93 -13.12 -3.92
N LEU A 72 1.79 -12.70 -2.66
CA LEU A 72 1.34 -13.57 -1.56
C LEU A 72 -0.08 -14.11 -1.81
N VAL A 73 -1.00 -13.24 -2.24
CA VAL A 73 -2.37 -13.64 -2.54
C VAL A 73 -2.44 -14.61 -3.72
N ARG A 74 -1.76 -14.31 -4.82
CA ARG A 74 -1.75 -15.18 -6.01
C ARG A 74 -1.11 -16.53 -5.72
N ALA A 75 -0.02 -16.56 -4.94
CA ALA A 75 0.60 -17.80 -4.50
C ALA A 75 -0.39 -18.66 -3.69
N PHE A 76 -1.08 -18.05 -2.71
CA PHE A 76 -2.09 -18.73 -1.91
C PHE A 76 -3.26 -19.27 -2.74
N GLN A 77 -3.77 -18.48 -3.70
CA GLN A 77 -4.83 -18.94 -4.60
C GLN A 77 -4.42 -20.16 -5.41
N ASN A 78 -3.20 -20.15 -5.96
CA ASN A 78 -2.68 -21.26 -6.74
C ASN A 78 -2.62 -22.55 -5.90
N TRP A 79 -2.24 -22.45 -4.62
CA TRP A 79 -2.22 -23.57 -3.69
C TRP A 79 -3.63 -24.13 -3.43
N MET A 80 -4.60 -23.24 -3.19
CA MET A 80 -6.00 -23.62 -2.97
C MET A 80 -6.66 -24.27 -4.19
N GLN A 81 -6.25 -23.88 -5.40
CA GLN A 81 -6.76 -24.46 -6.66
C GLN A 81 -6.06 -25.77 -7.02
N SER A 82 -4.87 -26.04 -6.48
CA SER A 82 -4.11 -27.27 -6.74
C SER A 82 -4.65 -28.48 -5.95
N ALA A 83 -5.76 -29.04 -6.46
CA ALA A 83 -6.37 -30.39 -6.39
C ALA A 83 -6.10 -31.42 -5.26
N THR A 84 -5.29 -31.19 -4.23
CA THR A 84 -5.11 -32.13 -3.11
C THR A 84 -5.71 -31.56 -1.83
N PRO A 85 -6.82 -32.11 -1.30
CA PRO A 85 -7.63 -31.52 -0.24
C PRO A 85 -7.05 -31.77 1.16
N PHE A 86 -5.71 -31.70 1.30
CA PHE A 86 -5.04 -31.91 2.58
C PHE A 86 -4.51 -30.57 3.09
N PRO A 87 -5.05 -30.04 4.21
CA PRO A 87 -4.57 -28.80 4.84
C PRO A 87 -3.05 -28.79 5.08
N GLU A 88 -2.45 -29.95 5.36
CA GLU A 88 -1.00 -30.11 5.54
C GLU A 88 -0.18 -29.76 4.29
N SER A 89 -0.73 -29.99 3.09
CA SER A 89 -0.03 -29.67 1.83
C SER A 89 0.07 -28.17 1.59
N VAL A 90 -0.97 -27.40 1.96
CA VAL A 90 -1.01 -25.94 1.84
C VAL A 90 -0.05 -25.29 2.83
N GLU A 91 0.00 -25.77 4.08
CA GLU A 91 0.95 -25.25 5.07
C GLU A 91 2.40 -25.56 4.71
N GLN A 92 2.67 -26.72 4.11
CA GLN A 92 4.01 -27.04 3.59
C GLN A 92 4.40 -26.15 2.40
N GLN A 93 3.49 -25.91 1.45
CA GLN A 93 3.71 -25.01 0.32
C GLN A 93 3.95 -23.57 0.80
N LYS A 94 3.16 -23.10 1.76
CA LYS A 94 3.34 -21.81 2.42
C LYS A 94 4.69 -21.70 3.11
N ALA A 95 5.10 -22.71 3.89
CA ALA A 95 6.40 -22.73 4.54
C ALA A 95 7.55 -22.69 3.52
N ALA A 96 7.43 -23.43 2.42
CA ALA A 96 8.42 -23.41 1.33
C ALA A 96 8.50 -22.03 0.65
N PHE A 97 7.35 -21.43 0.35
CA PHE A 97 7.28 -20.10 -0.25
C PHE A 97 7.86 -19.02 0.66
N LEU A 98 7.51 -19.04 1.96
CA LEU A 98 8.02 -18.06 2.92
C LEU A 98 9.55 -18.15 3.10
N ARG A 99 10.16 -19.33 2.92
CA ARG A 99 11.63 -19.48 2.87
C ARG A 99 12.25 -18.81 1.65
N GLN A 100 11.53 -18.73 0.53
CA GLN A 100 11.95 -18.04 -0.70
C GLN A 100 11.58 -16.55 -0.71
N LEU A 101 10.75 -16.09 0.22
CA LEU A 101 10.29 -14.70 0.28
C LEU A 101 11.44 -13.67 0.22
N PRO A 102 12.63 -13.88 0.84
CA PRO A 102 13.75 -12.96 0.68
C PRO A 102 14.21 -12.80 -0.78
N ILE A 103 14.37 -13.89 -1.54
CA ILE A 103 14.79 -13.81 -2.95
C ILE A 103 13.67 -13.26 -3.84
N TYR A 104 12.41 -13.60 -3.56
CA TYR A 104 11.27 -13.00 -4.27
C TYR A 104 11.15 -11.51 -3.99
N THR A 105 11.46 -11.06 -2.78
CA THR A 105 11.50 -9.63 -2.45
C THR A 105 12.52 -8.91 -3.32
N VAL A 106 13.73 -9.45 -3.45
CA VAL A 106 14.76 -8.89 -4.34
C VAL A 106 14.28 -8.85 -5.79
N ALA A 107 13.66 -9.92 -6.27
CA ALA A 107 13.14 -9.99 -7.64
C ALA A 107 12.02 -8.97 -7.88
N VAL A 108 11.08 -8.81 -6.95
CA VAL A 108 10.03 -7.78 -7.07
C VAL A 108 10.62 -6.38 -7.08
N PHE A 109 11.63 -6.09 -6.25
CA PHE A 109 12.34 -4.81 -6.29
C PHE A 109 12.96 -4.53 -7.68
N ASP A 110 13.61 -5.53 -8.28
CA ASP A 110 14.23 -5.39 -9.60
C ASP A 110 13.19 -5.19 -10.71
N ILE A 111 12.11 -5.96 -10.68
CA ILE A 111 10.97 -5.83 -11.60
C ILE A 111 10.34 -4.43 -11.49
N VAL A 112 10.03 -3.98 -10.27
CA VAL A 112 9.38 -2.67 -10.03
C VAL A 112 10.30 -1.52 -10.43
N ALA A 113 11.60 -1.62 -10.15
CA ALA A 113 12.57 -0.61 -10.57
C ALA A 113 12.62 -0.50 -12.10
N LYS A 114 12.72 -1.63 -12.81
CA LYS A 114 12.68 -1.68 -14.29
C LYS A 114 11.36 -1.14 -14.87
N TYR A 115 10.24 -1.45 -14.23
CA TYR A 115 8.91 -0.97 -14.62
C TYR A 115 8.76 0.55 -14.45
N THR A 116 9.23 1.08 -13.31
CA THR A 116 9.04 2.51 -12.97
C THR A 116 10.03 3.41 -13.70
N ASN A 117 11.27 2.94 -13.86
CA ASN A 117 12.31 3.68 -14.54
C ASN A 117 13.23 2.69 -15.28
N LEU A 118 13.04 2.57 -16.58
CA LEU A 118 13.81 1.69 -17.48
C LEU A 118 15.34 1.93 -17.42
N GLY A 119 15.78 3.12 -16.97
CA GLY A 119 17.19 3.44 -16.78
C GLY A 119 17.75 3.11 -15.39
N SER A 120 16.91 2.73 -14.43
CA SER A 120 17.34 2.41 -13.08
C SER A 120 18.00 1.04 -13.04
N LYS A 121 19.26 0.99 -12.57
CA LYS A 121 19.98 -0.25 -12.30
C LYS A 121 20.16 -0.38 -10.81
N LEU A 122 19.45 -1.32 -10.20
CA LEU A 122 19.70 -1.70 -8.82
C LEU A 122 21.00 -2.49 -8.72
N GLU A 123 21.81 -2.20 -7.70
CA GLU A 123 22.96 -3.03 -7.34
C GLU A 123 22.44 -4.33 -6.71
N LEU A 124 22.03 -5.30 -7.54
CA LEU A 124 21.42 -6.56 -7.11
C LEU A 124 22.22 -7.30 -6.04
N ALA A 125 23.55 -7.24 -6.09
CA ALA A 125 24.41 -7.84 -5.07
C ALA A 125 24.22 -7.17 -3.69
N ALA A 126 24.06 -5.85 -3.63
CA ALA A 126 23.77 -5.14 -2.39
C ALA A 126 22.35 -5.42 -1.90
N VAL A 127 21.36 -5.47 -2.81
CA VAL A 127 19.96 -5.78 -2.44
C VAL A 127 19.84 -7.20 -1.89
N LYS A 128 20.49 -8.20 -2.53
CA LYS A 128 20.57 -9.59 -2.03
C LYS A 128 21.18 -9.67 -0.63
N ARG A 129 22.29 -8.96 -0.39
CA ARG A 129 22.93 -8.89 0.93
C ARG A 129 22.01 -8.25 1.97
N ALA A 130 21.33 -7.16 1.63
CA ALA A 130 20.38 -6.50 2.51
C ALA A 130 19.18 -7.40 2.86
N ALA A 131 18.71 -8.19 1.89
CA ALA A 131 17.67 -9.20 2.07
C ALA A 131 18.13 -10.49 2.74
N LYS A 132 19.41 -10.59 3.14
CA LYS A 132 19.98 -11.79 3.77
C LYS A 132 19.77 -13.05 2.90
N VAL A 133 19.83 -12.88 1.58
CA VAL A 133 19.83 -13.99 0.62
C VAL A 133 21.18 -14.70 0.72
N ASN A 134 21.23 -15.79 1.49
CA ASN A 134 22.46 -16.56 1.71
C ASN A 134 22.64 -17.60 0.62
N GLY A 135 23.82 -17.65 0.00
CA GLY A 135 24.29 -18.80 -0.81
C GLY A 135 23.45 -19.16 -2.05
N SER A 136 22.51 -18.31 -2.47
CA SER A 136 21.66 -18.58 -3.62
C SER A 136 22.45 -18.48 -4.93
N THR A 137 22.77 -19.63 -5.54
CA THR A 137 23.22 -19.75 -6.93
C THR A 137 22.11 -19.47 -7.96
N ALA A 138 20.87 -19.25 -7.48
CA ALA A 138 19.72 -19.00 -8.35
C ALA A 138 19.97 -17.79 -9.26
N ASN A 139 19.82 -18.04 -10.55
CA ASN A 139 19.84 -17.01 -11.59
C ASN A 139 18.67 -16.06 -11.35
N MET A 140 18.95 -14.76 -11.16
CA MET A 140 17.89 -13.77 -10.89
C MET A 140 16.85 -13.71 -12.00
N LEU A 141 17.24 -13.87 -13.27
CA LEU A 141 16.28 -13.87 -14.38
C LEU A 141 15.25 -15.00 -14.24
N THR A 142 15.68 -16.17 -13.74
CA THR A 142 14.77 -17.29 -13.48
C THR A 142 13.81 -16.97 -12.35
N VAL A 143 14.28 -16.34 -11.27
CA VAL A 143 13.44 -15.92 -10.15
C VAL A 143 12.46 -14.82 -10.58
N GLU A 144 12.90 -13.83 -11.36
CA GLU A 144 12.03 -12.79 -11.91
C GLU A 144 10.93 -13.40 -12.78
N PHE A 145 11.28 -14.33 -13.66
CA PHE A 145 10.32 -15.02 -14.51
C PHE A 145 9.30 -15.82 -13.68
N GLU A 146 9.75 -16.49 -12.61
CA GLU A 146 8.87 -17.19 -11.68
C GLU A 146 7.89 -16.22 -10.99
N VAL A 147 8.39 -15.08 -10.49
CA VAL A 147 7.57 -14.04 -9.85
C VAL A 147 6.54 -13.49 -10.84
N ILE A 148 6.94 -13.16 -12.07
CA ILE A 148 6.02 -12.68 -13.12
C ILE A 148 4.93 -13.71 -13.42
N LYS A 149 5.29 -14.99 -13.45
CA LYS A 149 4.32 -16.08 -13.67
C LYS A 149 3.32 -16.18 -12.51
N ILE A 150 3.77 -16.09 -11.26
CA ILE A 150 2.87 -16.11 -10.09
C ILE A 150 1.92 -14.90 -10.13
N LEU A 151 2.44 -13.74 -10.49
CA LEU A 151 1.65 -12.51 -10.63
C LEU A 151 0.71 -12.51 -11.84
N ASP A 152 0.74 -13.53 -12.70
CA ASP A 152 -0.03 -13.56 -13.95
C ASP A 152 0.26 -12.32 -14.83
N SER A 153 1.53 -11.87 -14.82
CA SER A 153 1.98 -10.61 -15.45
C SER A 153 1.28 -9.34 -14.95
N GLU A 154 0.56 -9.39 -13.83
CA GLU A 154 -0.07 -8.22 -13.22
C GLU A 154 0.96 -7.40 -12.43
N LEU A 155 1.37 -6.28 -13.02
CA LEU A 155 2.17 -5.26 -12.37
C LEU A 155 1.56 -3.89 -12.66
N ARG A 156 1.34 -3.11 -11.60
CA ARG A 156 0.74 -1.77 -11.70
C ARG A 156 1.29 -0.86 -10.63
N SER A 157 1.25 0.44 -10.88
CA SER A 157 1.61 1.46 -9.90
C SER A 157 0.73 1.37 -8.65
N SER A 158 1.28 1.78 -7.50
CA SER A 158 0.53 1.73 -6.24
C SER A 158 -0.75 2.57 -6.29
N LEU A 159 -1.88 1.89 -6.06
CA LEU A 159 -3.19 2.54 -6.00
C LEU A 159 -3.31 3.41 -4.75
N LEU A 160 -2.76 2.96 -3.62
CA LEU A 160 -2.80 3.71 -2.36
C LEU A 160 -2.04 5.03 -2.49
N LEU A 161 -0.82 4.99 -3.04
CA LEU A 161 -0.02 6.18 -3.30
C LEU A 161 -0.73 7.11 -4.30
N GLY A 162 -1.22 6.57 -5.41
CA GLY A 162 -1.94 7.36 -6.43
C GLY A 162 -3.22 8.02 -5.89
N ALA A 163 -3.95 7.35 -4.99
CA ALA A 163 -5.12 7.92 -4.34
C ALA A 163 -4.74 9.07 -3.41
N PHE A 164 -3.67 8.91 -2.63
CA PHE A 164 -3.16 9.97 -1.77
C PHE A 164 -2.68 11.19 -2.58
N GLU A 165 -1.93 10.99 -3.66
CA GLU A 165 -1.50 12.08 -4.55
C GLU A 165 -2.70 12.84 -5.11
N ARG A 166 -3.69 12.10 -5.59
CA ARG A 166 -4.91 12.68 -6.14
C ARG A 166 -5.66 13.50 -5.09
N PHE A 167 -5.95 12.91 -3.93
CA PHE A 167 -6.68 13.60 -2.87
C PHE A 167 -5.91 14.79 -2.32
N SER A 168 -4.57 14.72 -2.26
CA SER A 168 -3.75 15.86 -1.88
C SER A 168 -3.91 17.03 -2.86
N LYS A 169 -3.83 16.75 -4.17
CA LYS A 169 -4.06 17.78 -5.21
C LYS A 169 -5.46 18.36 -5.17
N GLN A 170 -6.47 17.52 -4.94
CA GLN A 170 -7.87 17.91 -5.02
C GLN A 170 -8.36 18.62 -3.76
N TYR A 171 -7.85 18.26 -2.57
CA TYR A 171 -8.42 18.69 -1.29
C TYR A 171 -7.45 19.40 -0.34
N LEU A 172 -6.13 19.21 -0.47
CA LEU A 172 -5.16 19.82 0.43
C LEU A 172 -4.47 21.04 -0.21
N LEU A 173 -3.92 20.88 -1.42
CA LEU A 173 -3.23 21.96 -2.12
C LEU A 173 -4.11 23.22 -2.33
N PRO A 174 -5.41 23.11 -2.67
CA PRO A 174 -6.27 24.28 -2.85
C PRO A 174 -6.53 25.08 -1.57
N LEU A 175 -6.34 24.46 -0.40
CA LEU A 175 -6.49 25.16 0.89
C LEU A 175 -5.33 26.13 1.16
N ASN A 176 -4.18 25.90 0.53
CA ASN A 176 -2.97 26.70 0.70
C ASN A 176 -2.55 26.90 2.18
N VAL A 177 -2.68 25.83 2.97
CA VAL A 177 -2.42 25.82 4.42
C VAL A 177 -1.02 25.35 4.81
N GLU A 178 -0.32 24.70 3.87
CA GLU A 178 1.02 24.12 4.06
C GLU A 178 1.69 23.90 2.69
N SER A 179 3.02 23.82 2.62
CA SER A 179 3.73 23.58 1.35
C SER A 179 3.49 22.19 0.79
N LYS A 180 3.58 22.05 -0.55
CA LYS A 180 3.41 20.74 -1.22
C LYS A 180 4.44 19.72 -0.74
N GLU A 181 5.67 20.17 -0.44
CA GLU A 181 6.77 19.33 0.05
C GLU A 181 6.46 18.82 1.46
N ASN A 182 5.95 19.67 2.35
CA ASN A 182 5.59 19.29 3.71
C ASN A 182 4.39 18.34 3.73
N ILE A 183 3.34 18.64 2.94
CA ILE A 183 2.19 17.75 2.75
C ILE A 183 2.68 16.38 2.25
N GLY A 184 3.57 16.38 1.25
CA GLY A 184 4.15 15.15 0.72
C GLY A 184 4.94 14.37 1.77
N SER A 185 5.87 15.01 2.47
CA SER A 185 6.73 14.36 3.45
C SER A 185 5.94 13.76 4.63
N ILE A 186 4.97 14.50 5.18
CA ILE A 186 4.09 14.01 6.25
C ILE A 186 3.20 12.89 5.71
N GLY A 187 2.64 13.08 4.51
CA GLY A 187 1.80 12.10 3.83
C GLY A 187 2.47 10.75 3.64
N ILE A 188 3.70 10.72 3.12
CA ILE A 188 4.46 9.48 2.95
C ILE A 188 4.67 8.77 4.30
N LYS A 189 5.05 9.52 5.35
CA LYS A 189 5.21 8.94 6.69
C LYS A 189 3.91 8.35 7.22
N LEU A 190 2.79 9.04 7.03
CA LEU A 190 1.47 8.54 7.43
C LEU A 190 1.07 7.30 6.63
N LEU A 191 1.30 7.28 5.32
CA LEU A 191 1.00 6.12 4.48
C LEU A 191 1.81 4.90 4.92
N ARG A 192 3.10 5.07 5.23
CA ARG A 192 3.97 3.99 5.77
C ARG A 192 3.38 3.40 7.05
N VAL A 193 2.98 4.24 8.00
CA VAL A 193 2.37 3.80 9.27
C VAL A 193 1.01 3.13 9.03
N ALA A 194 0.13 3.76 8.26
CA ALA A 194 -1.21 3.26 8.01
C ALA A 194 -1.21 1.92 7.25
N LEU A 195 -0.22 1.70 6.38
CA LEU A 195 -0.02 0.45 5.67
C LEU A 195 0.59 -0.64 6.56
N ALA A 196 1.65 -0.33 7.31
CA ALA A 196 2.31 -1.29 8.19
C ALA A 196 1.40 -1.75 9.33
N GLU A 197 0.60 -0.83 9.88
CA GLU A 197 -0.28 -1.08 11.03
C GLU A 197 -1.75 -1.25 10.61
N ARG A 198 -1.98 -1.63 9.35
CA ARG A 198 -3.33 -1.77 8.77
C ARG A 198 -4.25 -2.62 9.65
N ALA A 199 -3.73 -3.71 10.20
CA ALA A 199 -4.47 -4.58 11.12
C ALA A 199 -5.00 -3.80 12.32
N LEU A 200 -4.15 -3.04 13.03
CA LEU A 200 -4.53 -2.26 14.21
C LEU A 200 -5.50 -1.12 13.86
N VAL A 201 -5.27 -0.43 12.75
CA VAL A 201 -6.14 0.65 12.26
C VAL A 201 -7.57 0.13 12.07
N TYR A 202 -7.73 -1.00 11.38
CA TYR A 202 -9.05 -1.56 11.06
C TYR A 202 -9.65 -2.43 12.18
N ASP A 203 -8.86 -3.12 13.00
CA ASP A 203 -9.37 -3.95 14.11
C ASP A 203 -10.15 -3.10 15.12
N SER A 204 -9.75 -1.85 15.30
CA SER A 204 -10.49 -0.89 16.13
C SER A 204 -11.93 -0.61 15.63
N LEU A 205 -12.24 -0.99 14.39
CA LEU A 205 -13.55 -0.83 13.74
C LEU A 205 -14.30 -2.16 13.58
N LYS A 206 -13.64 -3.30 13.83
CA LYS A 206 -14.19 -4.65 13.64
C LYS A 206 -15.40 -4.94 14.53
N THR A 207 -15.47 -4.32 15.71
CA THR A 207 -16.63 -4.41 16.61
C THR A 207 -17.85 -3.62 16.14
N ALA A 208 -17.66 -2.66 15.22
CA ALA A 208 -18.73 -1.79 14.74
C ALA A 208 -19.44 -2.34 13.48
N MET A 209 -18.81 -3.24 12.71
CA MET A 209 -19.38 -3.82 11.48
C MET A 209 -19.77 -5.29 11.70
N LYS A 210 -21.07 -5.58 11.71
CA LYS A 210 -21.62 -6.92 11.97
C LYS A 210 -21.38 -7.92 10.84
N ASP A 211 -21.23 -7.44 9.60
CA ASP A 211 -21.02 -8.27 8.42
C ASP A 211 -19.52 -8.34 8.06
N LYS A 212 -18.99 -9.57 8.07
CA LYS A 212 -17.59 -9.88 7.77
C LYS A 212 -17.23 -9.56 6.31
N GLU A 213 -18.13 -9.76 5.35
CA GLU A 213 -17.85 -9.48 3.94
C GLU A 213 -17.82 -7.97 3.67
N CYS A 214 -18.78 -7.23 4.23
CA CYS A 214 -18.76 -5.77 4.19
C CYS A 214 -17.51 -5.19 4.84
N PHE A 215 -17.05 -5.75 5.97
CA PHE A 215 -15.81 -5.31 6.61
C PHE A 215 -14.58 -5.61 5.75
N ARG A 216 -14.49 -6.78 5.08
CA ARG A 216 -13.40 -7.09 4.15
C ARG A 216 -13.37 -6.12 2.96
N ARG A 217 -14.52 -5.80 2.37
CA ARG A 217 -14.65 -4.80 1.29
C ARG A 217 -14.22 -3.41 1.75
N PHE A 218 -14.59 -3.03 2.97
CA PHE A 218 -14.20 -1.76 3.56
C PHE A 218 -12.69 -1.68 3.78
N LYS A 219 -12.09 -2.70 4.41
CA LYS A 219 -10.66 -2.80 4.71
C LYS A 219 -9.77 -2.83 3.45
N SER A 220 -10.23 -3.49 2.39
CA SER A 220 -9.48 -3.64 1.14
C SER A 220 -9.51 -2.42 0.23
N ASN A 221 -10.42 -1.47 0.47
CA ASN A 221 -10.54 -0.31 -0.40
C ASN A 221 -9.47 0.74 -0.07
N LYS A 222 -8.46 0.85 -0.94
CA LYS A 222 -7.34 1.80 -0.81
C LYS A 222 -7.76 3.27 -0.86
N LEU A 223 -8.91 3.61 -1.45
CA LEU A 223 -9.46 4.97 -1.40
C LEU A 223 -9.82 5.36 0.03
N ILE A 224 -10.44 4.45 0.78
CA ILE A 224 -10.86 4.71 2.16
C ILE A 224 -9.64 4.99 3.04
N LEU A 225 -8.57 4.17 2.90
CA LEU A 225 -7.33 4.36 3.66
C LEU A 225 -6.63 5.67 3.26
N ALA A 226 -6.51 5.96 1.96
CA ALA A 226 -5.95 7.23 1.48
C ALA A 226 -6.75 8.44 1.99
N GLY A 227 -8.08 8.37 1.94
CA GLY A 227 -8.96 9.41 2.44
C GLY A 227 -8.78 9.63 3.94
N ALA A 228 -8.66 8.57 4.73
CA ALA A 228 -8.36 8.67 6.15
C ALA A 228 -7.01 9.34 6.41
N VAL A 229 -5.97 9.01 5.63
CA VAL A 229 -4.65 9.67 5.73
C VAL A 229 -4.74 11.18 5.43
N ILE A 230 -5.53 11.59 4.45
CA ILE A 230 -5.77 13.02 4.14
C ILE A 230 -6.40 13.75 5.32
N ILE A 231 -7.40 13.14 5.94
CA ILE A 231 -8.08 13.71 7.13
C ILE A 231 -7.13 13.74 8.34
N THR A 232 -6.24 12.76 8.49
CA THR A 232 -5.18 12.77 9.50
C THR A 232 -4.17 13.89 9.25
N LEU A 233 -3.78 14.10 8.00
CA LEU A 233 -2.85 15.15 7.63
C LEU A 233 -3.41 16.54 7.96
N LEU A 234 -4.70 16.79 7.66
CA LEU A 234 -5.39 18.02 8.08
C LEU A 234 -5.39 18.22 9.60
N TYR A 235 -5.48 17.15 10.39
CA TYR A 235 -5.43 17.25 11.84
C TYR A 235 -4.01 17.55 12.36
N LEU A 236 -2.97 17.09 11.64
CA LEU A 236 -1.58 17.33 12.02
C LEU A 236 -1.07 18.72 11.65
N ILE A 237 -1.61 19.33 10.58
CA ILE A 237 -1.26 20.72 10.20
C ILE A 237 -1.87 21.70 11.23
N PRO A 238 -1.05 22.54 11.89
CA PRO A 238 -1.52 23.48 12.91
C PRO A 238 -2.61 24.44 12.42
N ALA A 239 -2.49 24.93 11.17
CA ALA A 239 -3.44 25.86 10.56
C ALA A 239 -4.86 25.28 10.40
N THR A 240 -5.00 23.95 10.36
CA THR A 240 -6.27 23.28 10.07
C THR A 240 -6.78 22.41 11.21
N ARG A 241 -5.94 22.05 12.19
CA ARG A 241 -6.22 21.09 13.27
C ARG A 241 -7.58 21.26 13.96
N HIS A 242 -7.98 22.50 14.24
CA HIS A 242 -9.21 22.81 14.98
C HIS A 242 -10.28 23.49 14.11
N SER A 243 -10.06 23.59 12.80
CA SER A 243 -11.00 24.22 11.88
C SER A 243 -12.06 23.23 11.42
N ASN A 244 -13.21 23.22 12.11
CA ASN A 244 -14.37 22.42 11.70
C ASN A 244 -14.87 22.83 10.29
N VAL A 245 -14.69 24.09 9.91
CA VAL A 245 -15.07 24.59 8.57
C VAL A 245 -14.22 23.90 7.49
N ILE A 246 -12.89 23.92 7.64
CA ILE A 246 -11.97 23.29 6.68
C ILE A 246 -12.16 21.77 6.69
N LEU A 247 -12.32 21.17 7.88
CA LEU A 247 -12.61 19.74 7.98
C LEU A 247 -13.87 19.36 7.21
N ASN A 248 -14.97 20.10 7.37
CA ASN A 248 -16.24 19.82 6.68
C ASN A 248 -16.13 20.05 5.17
N GLN A 249 -15.38 21.07 4.74
CA GLN A 249 -15.11 21.36 3.33
C GLN A 249 -14.38 20.20 2.63
N VAL A 250 -13.52 19.47 3.35
CA VAL A 250 -12.77 18.34 2.79
C VAL A 250 -13.45 17.00 3.01
N VAL A 251 -13.91 16.70 4.23
CA VAL A 251 -14.35 15.35 4.62
C VAL A 251 -15.61 14.91 3.87
N VAL A 252 -16.54 15.81 3.57
CA VAL A 252 -17.79 15.48 2.88
C VAL A 252 -17.52 15.05 1.43
N PRO A 253 -16.89 15.88 0.57
CA PRO A 253 -16.63 15.47 -0.81
C PRO A 253 -15.61 14.33 -0.90
N LEU A 254 -14.64 14.26 0.02
CA LEU A 254 -13.70 13.14 0.06
C LEU A 254 -14.39 11.82 0.38
N ALA A 255 -15.36 11.83 1.30
CA ALA A 255 -16.13 10.63 1.65
C ALA A 255 -17.01 10.16 0.47
N GLU A 256 -17.58 11.10 -0.29
CA GLU A 256 -18.27 10.80 -1.55
C GLU A 256 -17.31 10.16 -2.57
N ASP A 257 -16.10 10.69 -2.70
CA ASP A 257 -15.08 10.11 -3.59
C ASP A 257 -14.63 8.71 -3.18
N CYS A 258 -14.62 8.43 -1.87
CA CYS A 258 -14.34 7.12 -1.30
C CYS A 258 -15.56 6.18 -1.24
N CYS A 259 -16.75 6.63 -1.65
CA CYS A 259 -18.02 5.90 -1.54
C CYS A 259 -18.34 5.42 -0.11
N VAL A 260 -18.08 6.26 0.90
CA VAL A 260 -18.35 5.96 2.32
C VAL A 260 -18.98 7.15 3.05
N GLN A 261 -19.47 6.91 4.26
CA GLN A 261 -19.92 8.00 5.12
C GLN A 261 -18.73 8.76 5.69
N ALA A 262 -18.81 10.10 5.77
CA ALA A 262 -17.76 10.95 6.34
C ALA A 262 -17.29 10.51 7.74
N LYS A 263 -18.22 10.03 8.57
CA LYS A 263 -17.92 9.48 9.90
C LYS A 263 -16.90 8.33 9.85
N ASN A 264 -16.91 7.50 8.80
CA ASN A 264 -15.99 6.37 8.67
C ASN A 264 -14.55 6.86 8.46
N LEU A 265 -14.36 7.92 7.67
CA LEU A 265 -13.04 8.54 7.49
C LEU A 265 -12.54 9.20 8.78
N ILE A 266 -13.45 9.83 9.54
CA ILE A 266 -13.13 10.42 10.86
C ILE A 266 -12.71 9.33 11.86
N TYR A 267 -13.44 8.21 11.92
CA TYR A 267 -13.06 7.09 12.79
C TYR A 267 -11.70 6.49 12.41
N LEU A 268 -11.43 6.34 11.11
CA LEU A 268 -10.13 5.85 10.63
C LEU A 268 -9.00 6.85 10.93
N ARG A 269 -9.25 8.16 10.79
CA ARG A 269 -8.30 9.19 11.24
C ARG A 269 -7.92 8.97 12.70
N ASP A 270 -8.91 8.82 13.58
CA ASP A 270 -8.67 8.64 15.02
C ASP A 270 -7.95 7.32 15.32
N ALA A 271 -8.23 6.26 14.54
CA ALA A 271 -7.47 5.01 14.62
C ALA A 271 -6.01 5.19 14.21
N ILE A 272 -5.73 5.88 13.09
CA ILE A 272 -4.36 6.18 12.65
C ILE A 272 -3.63 7.03 13.69
N LEU A 273 -4.28 8.07 14.24
CA LEU A 273 -3.68 8.92 15.28
C LEU A 273 -3.32 8.14 16.55
N ARG A 274 -4.13 7.16 16.96
CA ARG A 274 -3.81 6.28 18.09
C ARG A 274 -2.57 5.42 17.82
N VAL A 275 -2.46 4.89 16.61
CA VAL A 275 -1.28 4.12 16.19
C VAL A 275 -0.03 5.01 16.18
N VAL A 276 -0.11 6.22 15.63
CA VAL A 276 1.00 7.19 15.63
C VAL A 276 1.37 7.64 17.05
N GLY A 277 0.37 7.78 17.93
CA GLY A 277 0.55 8.10 19.34
C GLY A 277 1.24 6.98 20.15
N GLY A 278 1.46 5.81 19.55
CA GLY A 278 2.23 4.70 20.13
C GLY A 278 1.43 3.69 20.95
N HIS A 279 0.09 3.74 20.89
CA HIS A 279 -0.78 3.26 21.96
C HIS A 279 -0.55 3.99 23.29
#